data_AF-A0AAJ2B134-F1
#
_entry.id   AF-A0AAJ2B134-F1
#
_cell.length_a   1.000
_cell.length_b   1.000
_cell.length_c   1.000
_cell.angle_alpha   90.00
_cell.angle_beta   90.00
_cell.angle_gamma   90.00
#
_symmetry.space_group_name_H-M   'P 1'
#
loop_
_entity.id
_entity.type
_entity.pdbx_description
1 polymer ?
#
loop_
_entity_poly.entity_id
_entity_poly.type
_entity_poly.pdbx_seq_one_letter_code
_entity_poly.pdbx_strand_id
1 'polypeptide(L)'
;MTNPDVSHHVSLAKLRSMLGVSRAVVDGLIELGLVTPSRGPRNSLRFTFQDVVLLRTALQLRTSKTSPRKLRDALERLKRELPDELPLSGIRVAAEGNKIIVKTGPTRWDAVTGQLLLDFEVAEVGGDVVLLDATPQRKSAAAGQARERYELAEQLTKTEPNAAELNYRKAIELSPEPFYAAYVDLGALLCEQEHQCGDALRVFDEALKHFPDDAVLHFNRGVALDIMERHDEAKKSYERCLAINPDYADAHHNLAIILDKRGDRRGLIRHLSAYRRLST
;
A
#
# COMPACT_ATOMS: atom_id res chain seq x y z
N MET A 1 -23.43 34.12 11.40
CA MET A 1 -24.09 32.88 11.85
C MET A 1 -23.11 31.74 11.65
N THR A 2 -22.34 31.41 12.68
CA THR A 2 -21.31 30.37 12.66
C THR A 2 -21.98 29.01 12.79
N ASN A 3 -21.76 28.16 11.79
CA ASN A 3 -22.31 26.81 11.73
C ASN A 3 -21.64 25.95 12.82
N PRO A 4 -22.39 25.35 13.76
CA PRO A 4 -21.81 24.51 14.79
C PRO A 4 -21.58 23.09 14.25
N ASP A 5 -20.42 22.53 14.58
CA ASP A 5 -20.19 21.10 14.75
C ASP A 5 -20.04 20.24 13.48
N VAL A 6 -18.90 20.38 12.81
CA VAL A 6 -18.28 19.27 12.05
C VAL A 6 -16.94 18.89 12.70
N SER A 7 -16.94 18.75 14.03
CA SER A 7 -15.81 18.13 14.71
C SER A 7 -15.89 16.61 14.50
N HIS A 8 -14.97 16.05 13.71
CA HIS A 8 -14.88 14.62 13.45
C HIS A 8 -14.46 13.86 14.72
N HIS A 9 -15.44 13.53 15.57
CA HIS A 9 -15.21 12.82 16.82
C HIS A 9 -15.08 11.30 16.63
N VAL A 10 -14.10 10.70 17.30
CA VAL A 10 -13.88 9.24 17.32
C VAL A 10 -14.69 8.63 18.46
N SER A 11 -15.40 7.52 18.19
CA SER A 11 -16.15 6.79 19.23
C SER A 11 -15.23 5.91 20.09
N LEU A 12 -15.62 5.62 21.33
CA LEU A 12 -14.87 4.71 22.22
C LEU A 12 -14.56 3.36 21.56
N ALA A 13 -15.52 2.78 20.84
CA ALA A 13 -15.33 1.50 20.17
C ALA A 13 -14.25 1.58 19.07
N LYS A 14 -14.28 2.65 18.26
CA LYS A 14 -13.30 2.88 17.21
C LYS A 14 -11.92 3.20 17.79
N LEU A 15 -11.86 4.00 18.85
CA LEU A 15 -10.63 4.33 19.57
C LEU A 15 -9.92 3.09 20.11
N ARG A 16 -10.67 2.19 20.76
CA ARG A 16 -10.13 0.93 21.29
C ARG A 16 -9.56 0.04 20.20
N SER A 17 -10.25 -0.03 19.05
CA SER A 17 -9.77 -0.75 17.87
C SER A 17 -8.50 -0.11 17.28
N MET A 18 -8.42 1.22 17.23
CA MET A 18 -7.25 1.94 16.70
C MET A 18 -6.02 1.82 17.60
N LEU A 19 -6.22 1.82 18.92
CA LEU A 19 -5.12 1.78 19.90
C LEU A 19 -4.79 0.36 20.38
N GLY A 20 -5.62 -0.64 20.05
CA GLY A 20 -5.44 -2.02 20.49
C GLY A 20 -5.58 -2.22 22.01
N VAL A 21 -6.37 -1.38 22.69
CA VAL A 21 -6.49 -1.39 24.17
C VAL A 21 -7.89 -1.73 24.68
N SER A 22 -7.93 -2.30 25.88
CA SER A 22 -9.19 -2.61 26.57
C SER A 22 -9.89 -1.34 27.07
N ARG A 23 -11.21 -1.45 27.32
CA ARG A 23 -11.99 -0.32 27.85
C ARG A 23 -11.47 0.16 29.20
N ALA A 24 -11.07 -0.77 30.08
CA ALA A 24 -10.51 -0.44 31.40
C ALA A 24 -9.24 0.42 31.30
N VAL A 25 -8.41 0.20 30.27
CA VAL A 25 -7.21 1.03 30.05
C VAL A 25 -7.59 2.44 29.62
N VAL A 26 -8.61 2.59 28.76
CA VAL A 26 -9.10 3.91 28.35
C VAL A 26 -9.75 4.65 29.52
N ASP A 27 -10.59 3.96 30.30
CA ASP A 27 -11.27 4.53 31.46
C ASP A 27 -10.25 5.00 32.52
N GLY A 28 -9.20 4.21 32.80
CA GLY A 28 -8.12 4.62 33.69
C GLY A 28 -7.32 5.83 33.20
N LEU A 29 -7.15 6.00 31.88
CA LEU A 29 -6.48 7.19 31.31
C LEU A 29 -7.35 8.44 31.37
N ILE A 30 -8.68 8.28 31.30
CA ILE A 30 -9.65 9.37 31.53
C ILE A 30 -9.67 9.76 33.01
N GLU A 31 -9.68 8.79 33.92
CA GLU A 31 -9.62 9.02 35.38
C GLU A 31 -8.33 9.73 35.80
N LEU A 32 -7.22 9.46 35.11
CA LEU A 32 -5.95 10.17 35.28
C LEU A 32 -5.95 11.62 34.75
N GLY A 33 -7.05 12.06 34.12
CA GLY A 33 -7.22 13.42 33.62
C GLY A 33 -6.40 13.74 32.37
N LEU A 34 -5.81 12.74 31.70
CA LEU A 34 -4.98 12.93 30.52
C LEU A 34 -5.78 13.41 29.30
N VAL A 35 -7.03 12.94 29.21
CA VAL A 35 -7.99 13.34 28.18
C VAL A 35 -9.36 13.57 28.80
N THR A 36 -10.12 14.47 28.21
CA THR A 36 -11.46 14.83 28.68
C THR A 36 -12.44 14.72 27.51
N PRO A 37 -12.86 13.48 27.15
CA PRO A 37 -13.73 13.27 26.01
C PRO A 37 -15.09 13.93 26.22
N SER A 38 -15.65 14.50 25.15
CA SER A 38 -17.00 15.06 25.18
C SER A 38 -18.04 13.94 25.21
N ARG A 39 -19.25 14.25 25.70
CA ARG A 39 -20.37 13.30 25.75
C ARG A 39 -21.35 13.63 24.63
N GLY A 40 -21.56 12.68 23.73
CA GLY A 40 -22.56 12.74 22.68
C GLY A 40 -23.93 12.18 23.09
N PRO A 41 -24.86 12.04 22.14
CA PRO A 41 -26.18 11.45 22.38
C PRO A 41 -26.07 10.07 23.04
N ARG A 42 -27.00 9.77 23.96
CA ARG A 42 -27.01 8.53 24.77
C ARG A 42 -25.76 8.33 25.62
N ASN A 43 -25.15 9.42 26.10
CA ASN A 43 -23.98 9.38 26.98
C ASN A 43 -22.75 8.71 26.34
N SER A 44 -22.64 8.77 25.01
CA SER A 44 -21.54 8.15 24.27
C SER A 44 -20.27 9.00 24.36
N LEU A 45 -19.14 8.38 24.71
CA LEU A 45 -17.85 9.09 24.74
C LEU A 45 -17.36 9.39 23.33
N ARG A 46 -17.03 10.66 23.10
CA ARG A 46 -16.51 11.21 21.85
C ARG A 46 -15.13 11.79 22.10
N PHE A 47 -14.16 11.31 21.36
CA PHE A 47 -12.76 11.69 21.47
C PHE A 47 -12.40 12.61 20.32
N THR A 48 -11.69 13.68 20.64
CA THR A 48 -11.08 14.58 19.66
C THR A 48 -9.83 13.93 19.06
N PHE A 49 -9.32 14.53 17.99
CA PHE A 49 -8.03 14.12 17.43
C PHE A 49 -6.89 14.26 18.47
N GLN A 50 -6.87 15.39 19.18
CA GLN A 50 -5.92 15.65 20.25
C GLN A 50 -5.96 14.54 21.32
N ASP A 51 -7.15 14.10 21.72
CA ASP A 51 -7.31 13.00 22.69
C ASP A 51 -6.69 11.69 22.16
N VAL A 52 -6.89 11.36 20.88
CA VAL A 52 -6.33 10.14 20.29
C VAL A 52 -4.80 10.17 20.28
N VAL A 53 -4.20 11.31 19.92
CA VAL A 53 -2.74 11.47 19.88
C VAL A 53 -2.15 11.43 21.29
N LEU A 54 -2.80 12.09 22.27
CA LEU A 54 -2.38 12.07 23.66
C LEU A 54 -2.43 10.65 24.25
N LEU A 55 -3.53 9.92 24.01
CA LEU A 55 -3.67 8.55 24.50
C LEU A 55 -2.66 7.60 23.86
N ARG A 56 -2.43 7.71 22.54
CA ARG A 56 -1.43 6.90 21.85
C ARG A 56 -0.02 7.15 22.40
N THR A 57 0.33 8.42 22.57
CA THR A 57 1.64 8.83 23.11
C THR A 57 1.80 8.36 24.54
N ALA A 58 0.77 8.49 25.39
CA ALA A 58 0.81 8.02 26.77
C ALA A 58 1.00 6.50 26.86
N LEU A 59 0.33 5.73 26.00
CA LEU A 59 0.48 4.27 25.93
C LEU A 59 1.91 3.89 25.50
N GLN A 60 2.44 4.55 24.47
CA GLN A 60 3.80 4.29 23.97
C GLN A 60 4.86 4.61 25.03
N LEU A 61 4.75 5.77 25.69
CA LEU A 61 5.70 6.19 26.72
C LEU A 61 5.60 5.37 28.02
N ARG A 62 4.45 4.73 28.29
CA ARG A 62 4.31 3.79 29.41
C ARG A 62 5.10 2.50 29.17
N THR A 63 5.22 2.07 27.92
CA THR A 63 6.00 0.87 27.56
C THR A 63 7.52 1.10 27.63
N SER A 64 7.98 2.36 27.57
CA SER A 64 9.41 2.72 27.55
C SER A 64 10.05 2.94 28.93
N LYS A 65 9.39 2.58 30.03
CA LYS A 65 9.88 2.80 31.42
C LYS A 65 10.29 4.26 31.72
N THR A 66 9.67 5.24 31.05
CA THR A 66 9.94 6.67 31.26
C THR A 66 9.43 7.13 32.63
N SER A 67 10.15 8.04 33.30
CA SER A 67 9.75 8.49 34.63
C SER A 67 8.39 9.23 34.61
N PRO A 68 7.51 9.02 35.60
CA PRO A 68 6.15 9.56 35.58
C PRO A 68 6.06 11.10 35.45
N ARG A 69 7.07 11.82 35.95
CA ARG A 69 7.16 13.29 35.82
C ARG A 69 7.44 13.71 34.39
N LYS A 70 8.45 13.10 33.74
CA LYS A 70 8.79 13.38 32.33
C LYS A 70 7.65 13.01 31.38
N LEU A 71 6.93 11.93 31.69
CA LEU A 71 5.72 11.54 30.96
C LEU A 71 4.66 12.64 31.01
N ARG A 72 4.39 13.18 32.20
CA ARG A 72 3.41 14.25 32.40
C ARG A 72 3.82 15.52 31.66
N ASP A 73 5.07 15.96 31.81
CA ASP A 73 5.58 17.19 31.18
C ASP A 73 5.51 17.11 29.64
N ALA A 74 5.84 15.93 29.09
CA ALA A 74 5.74 15.66 27.65
C ALA A 74 4.30 15.73 27.14
N LEU A 75 3.35 15.11 27.87
CA LEU A 75 1.94 15.10 27.48
C LEU A 75 1.29 16.48 27.62
N GLU A 76 1.61 17.24 28.67
CA GLU A 76 1.10 18.60 28.86
C GLU A 76 1.60 19.56 27.78
N ARG A 77 2.85 19.43 27.36
CA ARG A 77 3.40 20.24 26.27
C ARG A 77 2.81 19.86 24.92
N LEU A 78 2.70 18.56 24.64
CA LEU A 78 2.06 18.06 23.42
C LEU A 78 0.60 18.53 23.32
N LYS A 79 -0.13 18.56 24.44
CA LYS A 79 -1.50 19.11 24.49
C LYS A 79 -1.54 20.60 24.14
N ARG A 80 -0.53 21.39 24.50
CA ARG A 80 -0.46 22.83 24.15
C ARG A 80 -0.12 23.07 22.69
N GLU A 81 0.64 22.18 22.07
CA GLU A 81 1.16 22.35 20.70
C GLU A 81 0.26 21.72 19.62
N LEU A 82 -0.65 20.81 19.98
CA LEU A 82 -1.57 20.18 19.04
C LEU A 82 -2.80 21.05 18.77
N PRO A 83 -3.17 21.28 17.50
CA PRO A 83 -4.43 21.96 17.16
C PRO A 83 -5.65 21.11 17.53
N ASP A 84 -6.76 21.78 17.85
CA ASP A 84 -8.01 21.13 18.27
C ASP A 84 -8.72 20.36 17.11
N GLU A 85 -8.40 20.70 15.86
CA GLU A 85 -8.99 20.11 14.66
C GLU A 85 -7.93 19.48 13.74
N LEU A 86 -8.36 18.50 12.94
CA LEU A 86 -7.51 17.80 11.96
C LEU A 86 -6.96 18.79 10.91
N PRO A 87 -5.63 18.99 10.78
CA PRO A 87 -5.10 19.42 9.50
C PRO A 87 -5.25 18.26 8.51
N LEU A 88 -5.55 18.57 7.23
CA LEU A 88 -5.77 17.61 6.14
C LEU A 88 -4.53 16.74 5.77
N SER A 89 -3.53 16.64 6.64
CA SER A 89 -2.38 15.75 6.49
C SER A 89 -2.01 15.10 7.82
N GLY A 90 -1.95 13.76 7.82
CA GLY A 90 -1.81 12.94 9.01
C GLY A 90 -0.52 13.24 9.79
N ILE A 91 -0.70 13.74 11.01
CA ILE A 91 0.37 13.95 11.98
C ILE A 91 0.93 12.60 12.43
N ARG A 92 2.25 12.42 12.35
CA ARG A 92 2.96 11.24 12.89
C ARG A 92 3.86 11.70 14.04
N VAL A 93 3.70 11.09 15.22
CA VAL A 93 4.53 11.37 16.41
C VAL A 93 5.42 10.15 16.66
N ALA A 94 6.72 10.36 16.82
CA ALA A 94 7.71 9.33 17.12
C ALA A 94 8.57 9.76 18.31
N ALA A 95 8.99 8.81 19.15
CA ALA A 95 9.92 9.05 20.25
C ALA A 95 11.28 8.43 19.89
N GLU A 96 12.33 9.25 19.85
CA GLU A 96 13.69 8.82 19.54
C GLU A 96 14.62 9.23 20.68
N GLY A 97 15.02 8.26 21.51
CA GLY A 97 15.78 8.52 22.74
C GLY A 97 15.01 9.41 23.73
N ASN A 98 15.53 10.61 24.01
CA ASN A 98 14.93 11.60 24.93
C ASN A 98 14.24 12.76 24.17
N LYS A 99 14.01 12.61 22.86
CA LYS A 99 13.38 13.60 21.98
C LYS A 99 12.06 13.07 21.45
N ILE A 100 11.08 13.95 21.35
CA ILE A 100 9.76 13.65 20.77
C ILE A 100 9.76 14.34 19.41
N ILE A 101 9.56 13.63 18.31
CA ILE A 101 9.58 14.21 16.97
C ILE A 101 8.15 14.18 16.42
N VAL A 102 7.66 15.34 16.03
CA VAL A 102 6.33 15.51 15.45
C VAL A 102 6.50 15.83 13.97
N LYS A 103 5.85 15.04 13.11
CA LYS A 103 5.86 15.21 11.66
C LYS A 103 4.46 15.54 11.17
N THR A 104 4.30 16.70 10.54
CA THR A 104 3.06 17.09 9.82
C THR A 104 3.42 17.35 8.36
N GLY A 105 3.03 16.43 7.46
CA GLY A 105 3.40 16.53 6.05
C GLY A 105 4.92 16.50 5.83
N PRO A 106 5.52 17.49 5.13
CA PRO A 106 6.96 17.56 4.87
C PRO A 106 7.78 18.07 6.06
N THR A 107 7.14 18.69 7.06
CA THR A 107 7.82 19.39 8.14
C THR A 107 8.04 18.46 9.35
N ARG A 108 9.25 18.46 9.91
CA ARG A 108 9.60 17.74 11.15
C ARG A 108 10.17 18.71 12.18
N TRP A 109 9.73 18.57 13.43
CA TRP A 109 10.33 19.30 14.55
C TRP A 109 10.43 18.43 15.80
N ASP A 110 11.37 18.78 16.65
CA ASP A 110 11.51 18.22 18.00
C ASP A 110 10.49 18.91 18.93
N ALA A 111 9.55 18.17 19.50
CA ALA A 111 8.51 18.64 20.43
C ALA A 111 9.03 18.88 21.86
N VAL A 112 10.28 18.53 22.16
CA VAL A 112 10.95 18.89 23.42
C VAL A 112 11.69 20.23 23.28
N THR A 113 12.26 20.54 22.11
CA THR A 113 13.06 21.77 21.91
C THR A 113 12.43 22.82 20.98
N GLY A 114 11.45 22.46 20.15
CA GLY A 114 10.80 23.33 19.17
C GLY A 114 11.61 23.57 17.88
N GLN A 115 12.72 22.86 17.69
CA GLN A 115 13.63 23.08 16.57
C GLN A 115 13.16 22.37 15.30
N LEU A 116 13.13 23.10 14.17
CA LEU A 116 12.92 22.53 12.83
C LEU A 116 14.14 21.69 12.42
N LEU A 117 13.91 20.45 12.00
CA LEU A 117 14.95 19.55 11.53
C LEU A 117 15.02 19.63 10.00
N LEU A 118 16.15 20.13 9.48
CA LEU A 118 16.45 20.16 8.05
C LEU A 118 17.21 18.88 7.66
N ASP A 119 16.77 18.22 6.58
CA ASP A 119 17.44 17.04 6.04
C ASP A 119 18.75 17.44 5.34
N PHE A 120 19.88 17.21 6.03
CA PHE A 120 21.20 17.13 5.42
C PHE A 120 21.79 15.77 5.82
N GLU A 121 21.94 14.85 4.86
CA GLU A 121 22.73 13.61 5.05
C GLU A 121 24.22 13.99 5.24
N VAL A 122 25.08 13.32 6.02
CA VAL A 122 25.62 11.94 5.91
C VAL A 122 26.44 11.57 7.19
N ALA A 123 26.55 10.26 7.47
CA ALA A 123 27.62 9.48 8.16
C ALA A 123 27.57 9.11 9.67
N GLU A 124 28.06 7.88 9.88
CA GLU A 124 28.05 6.94 11.01
C GLU A 124 28.82 7.35 12.27
N VAL A 125 28.37 6.86 13.45
CA VAL A 125 29.11 6.18 14.56
C VAL A 125 28.00 5.57 15.47
N GLY A 126 27.87 4.27 15.72
CA GLY A 126 28.74 3.39 16.52
C GLY A 126 28.20 3.25 17.96
N GLY A 127 27.49 2.15 18.30
CA GLY A 127 27.09 1.83 19.68
C GLY A 127 25.91 0.84 19.79
N ASP A 128 26.20 -0.36 20.27
CA ASP A 128 25.34 -1.46 20.76
C ASP A 128 23.97 -1.69 20.12
N VAL A 129 23.92 -2.72 19.26
CA VAL A 129 22.72 -3.23 18.60
C VAL A 129 21.82 -3.95 19.62
N VAL A 130 20.81 -3.25 20.13
CA VAL A 130 19.57 -3.89 20.59
C VAL A 130 18.61 -3.89 19.40
N LEU A 131 18.39 -5.07 18.81
CA LEU A 131 17.43 -5.29 17.72
C LEU A 131 16.00 -5.01 18.21
N LEU A 132 15.59 -3.75 18.12
CA LEU A 132 14.19 -3.36 18.03
C LEU A 132 13.76 -3.59 16.58
N ASP A 133 12.75 -4.43 16.35
CA ASP A 133 12.27 -4.85 15.03
C ASP A 133 12.12 -3.66 14.06
N ALA A 134 13.14 -3.45 13.22
CA ALA A 134 13.24 -2.43 12.18
C ALA A 134 12.32 -2.69 10.98
N THR A 135 11.42 -3.67 11.10
CA THR A 135 10.60 -4.24 10.03
C THR A 135 9.68 -3.21 9.36
N PRO A 136 9.00 -2.29 10.06
CA PRO A 136 8.12 -1.30 9.41
C PRO A 136 8.88 -0.27 8.58
N GLN A 137 10.05 0.17 9.06
CA GLN A 137 10.85 1.22 8.44
C GLN A 137 11.65 0.69 7.25
N ARG A 138 12.18 -0.55 7.36
CA ARG A 138 12.79 -1.28 6.24
C ARG A 138 11.78 -1.60 5.14
N LYS A 139 10.56 -2.05 5.48
CA LYS A 139 9.49 -2.27 4.49
C LYS A 139 9.09 -0.97 3.78
N SER A 140 8.98 0.15 4.51
CA SER A 140 8.67 1.45 3.90
C SER A 140 9.78 1.95 2.96
N ALA A 141 11.06 1.74 3.31
CA ALA A 141 12.18 2.13 2.45
C ALA A 141 12.28 1.23 1.21
N ALA A 142 12.11 -0.08 1.38
CA ALA A 142 12.13 -1.06 0.29
C ALA A 142 10.96 -0.82 -0.70
N ALA A 143 9.77 -0.48 -0.21
CA ALA A 143 8.65 -0.07 -1.07
C ALA A 143 8.94 1.20 -1.87
N GLY A 144 9.64 2.18 -1.28
CA GLY A 144 10.08 3.39 -1.98
C GLY A 144 11.07 3.07 -3.11
N GLN A 145 12.09 2.27 -2.80
CA GLN A 145 13.09 1.84 -3.79
C GLN A 145 12.49 0.97 -4.90
N ALA A 146 11.54 0.09 -4.56
CA ALA A 146 10.82 -0.70 -5.55
C ALA A 146 10.08 0.19 -6.55
N ARG A 147 9.42 1.25 -6.06
CA ARG A 147 8.70 2.22 -6.89
C ARG A 147 9.65 3.03 -7.78
N GLU A 148 10.77 3.50 -7.25
CA GLU A 148 11.79 4.21 -8.04
C GLU A 148 12.32 3.34 -9.19
N ARG A 149 12.56 2.04 -8.92
CA ARG A 149 12.96 1.09 -9.96
C ARG A 149 11.88 0.90 -11.02
N TYR A 150 10.62 0.79 -10.61
CA TYR A 150 9.51 0.69 -11.54
C TYR A 150 9.38 1.93 -12.43
N GLU A 151 9.41 3.13 -11.86
CA GLU A 151 9.30 4.39 -12.62
C GLU A 151 10.47 4.57 -13.60
N LEU A 152 11.68 4.14 -13.23
CA LEU A 152 12.82 4.11 -14.14
C LEU A 152 12.61 3.10 -15.28
N ALA A 153 12.06 1.92 -14.99
CA ALA A 153 11.77 0.92 -16.00
C ALA A 153 10.75 1.43 -17.04
N GLU A 154 9.69 2.11 -16.62
CA GLU A 154 8.70 2.72 -17.51
C GLU A 154 9.35 3.72 -18.49
N GLN A 155 10.26 4.56 -18.00
CA GLN A 155 10.99 5.53 -18.83
C GLN A 155 11.88 4.84 -19.87
N LEU A 156 12.53 3.74 -19.49
CA LEU A 156 13.45 3.00 -20.34
C LEU A 156 12.75 2.05 -21.31
N THR A 157 11.48 1.70 -21.09
CA THR A 157 10.75 0.66 -21.83
C THR A 157 10.82 0.89 -23.36
N LYS A 158 10.78 2.14 -23.82
CA LYS A 158 10.81 2.47 -25.25
C LYS A 158 12.21 2.63 -25.84
N THR A 159 13.22 2.95 -25.03
CA THR A 159 14.56 3.30 -25.51
C THR A 159 15.58 2.20 -25.27
N GLU A 160 15.48 1.52 -24.13
CA GLU A 160 16.44 0.54 -23.64
C GLU A 160 15.69 -0.63 -22.97
N PRO A 161 15.08 -1.54 -23.76
CA PRO A 161 14.20 -2.59 -23.24
C PRO A 161 14.92 -3.55 -22.27
N ASN A 162 16.19 -3.86 -22.51
CA ASN A 162 16.98 -4.69 -21.60
C ASN A 162 17.23 -4.01 -20.23
N ALA A 163 17.40 -2.69 -20.23
CA ALA A 163 17.57 -1.92 -18.99
C ALA A 163 16.23 -1.76 -18.26
N ALA A 164 15.12 -1.64 -19.00
CA ALA A 164 13.77 -1.67 -18.43
C ALA A 164 13.48 -3.02 -17.76
N GLU A 165 13.79 -4.14 -18.43
CA GLU A 165 13.63 -5.49 -17.87
C GLU A 165 14.33 -5.63 -16.51
N LEU A 166 15.60 -5.22 -16.44
CA LEU A 166 16.39 -5.29 -15.20
C LEU A 166 15.75 -4.48 -14.06
N ASN A 167 15.24 -3.28 -14.37
CA ASN A 167 14.63 -2.42 -13.38
C ASN A 167 13.25 -2.93 -12.93
N TYR A 168 12.43 -3.50 -13.82
CA TYR A 168 11.18 -4.16 -13.42
C TYR A 168 11.45 -5.37 -12.51
N ARG A 169 12.41 -6.23 -12.85
CA ARG A 169 12.81 -7.37 -12.00
C ARG A 169 13.27 -6.88 -10.62
N LYS A 170 14.06 -5.80 -10.58
CA LYS A 170 14.53 -5.22 -9.32
C LYS A 170 13.39 -4.60 -8.50
N ALA A 171 12.41 -3.99 -9.16
CA ALA A 171 11.21 -3.48 -8.51
C ALA A 171 10.43 -4.61 -7.82
N ILE A 172 10.24 -5.74 -8.49
CA ILE A 172 9.59 -6.93 -7.93
C ILE A 172 10.37 -7.48 -6.73
N GLU A 173 11.70 -7.60 -6.85
CA GLU A 173 12.56 -8.12 -5.78
C GLU A 173 12.55 -7.24 -4.52
N LEU A 174 12.56 -5.91 -4.70
CA LEU A 174 12.59 -4.96 -3.59
C LEU A 174 11.22 -4.76 -2.94
N SER A 175 10.14 -5.07 -3.66
CA SER A 175 8.79 -4.80 -3.16
C SER A 175 8.47 -5.70 -1.96
N PRO A 176 8.05 -5.13 -0.81
CA PRO A 176 7.66 -5.93 0.35
C PRO A 176 6.38 -6.74 0.14
N GLU A 177 5.56 -6.36 -0.84
CA GLU A 177 4.30 -6.98 -1.22
C GLU A 177 4.33 -7.27 -2.73
N PRO A 178 3.55 -8.24 -3.25
CA PRO A 178 3.52 -8.55 -4.67
C PRO A 178 3.22 -7.31 -5.53
N PHE A 179 4.12 -6.99 -6.46
CA PHE A 179 4.07 -5.76 -7.25
C PHE A 179 3.35 -5.99 -8.59
N TYR A 180 2.02 -5.94 -8.57
CA TYR A 180 1.16 -6.23 -9.73
C TYR A 180 1.58 -5.51 -11.02
N ALA A 181 1.73 -4.17 -10.98
CA ALA A 181 2.05 -3.39 -12.18
C ALA A 181 3.38 -3.82 -12.80
N ALA A 182 4.42 -4.02 -11.98
CA ALA A 182 5.72 -4.49 -12.45
C ALA A 182 5.65 -5.88 -13.09
N TYR A 183 4.81 -6.80 -12.61
CA TYR A 183 4.61 -8.10 -13.24
C TYR A 183 3.94 -7.99 -14.62
N VAL A 184 2.90 -7.17 -14.74
CA VAL A 184 2.17 -6.96 -16.00
C VAL A 184 3.10 -6.35 -17.05
N ASP A 185 3.79 -5.27 -16.69
CA ASP A 185 4.62 -4.52 -17.64
C ASP A 185 5.89 -5.27 -18.02
N LEU A 186 6.52 -5.98 -17.07
CA LEU A 186 7.64 -6.87 -17.38
C LEU A 186 7.23 -7.99 -18.33
N GLY A 187 6.10 -8.64 -18.05
CA GLY A 187 5.63 -9.73 -18.91
C GLY A 187 5.26 -9.24 -20.32
N ALA A 188 4.64 -8.06 -20.43
CA ALA A 188 4.33 -7.44 -21.72
C ALA A 188 5.60 -7.12 -22.51
N LEU A 189 6.59 -6.47 -21.86
CA LEU A 189 7.89 -6.17 -22.46
C LEU A 189 8.59 -7.43 -23.00
N LEU A 190 8.57 -8.53 -22.22
CA LEU A 190 9.17 -9.80 -22.62
C LEU A 190 8.41 -10.50 -23.76
N CYS A 191 7.10 -10.26 -23.90
CA CYS A 191 6.31 -10.75 -25.02
C CYS A 191 6.60 -9.99 -26.32
N GLU A 192 6.91 -8.70 -26.24
CA GLU A 192 7.33 -7.91 -27.41
C GLU A 192 8.71 -8.35 -27.93
N GLN A 193 9.52 -8.95 -27.07
CA GLN A 193 10.80 -9.54 -27.44
C GLN A 193 10.60 -10.99 -27.94
N GLU A 194 10.67 -11.21 -29.25
CA GLU A 194 10.33 -12.50 -29.92
C GLU A 194 11.01 -13.75 -29.31
N HIS A 195 12.15 -13.59 -28.62
CA HIS A 195 12.90 -14.72 -28.03
C HIS A 195 12.65 -14.94 -26.53
N GLN A 196 11.82 -14.10 -25.89
CA GLN A 196 11.65 -14.07 -24.43
C GLN A 196 10.23 -14.42 -23.96
N CYS A 197 9.35 -14.89 -24.85
CA CYS A 197 8.00 -15.33 -24.49
C CYS A 197 7.97 -16.43 -23.41
N GLY A 198 8.99 -17.29 -23.36
CA GLY A 198 9.15 -18.28 -22.29
C GLY A 198 9.42 -17.66 -20.92
N ASP A 199 10.12 -16.53 -20.85
CA ASP A 199 10.34 -15.78 -19.62
C ASP A 199 9.11 -14.96 -19.25
N ALA A 200 8.41 -14.37 -20.22
CA ALA A 200 7.11 -13.73 -20.01
C ALA A 200 6.11 -14.68 -19.33
N LEU A 201 6.03 -15.91 -19.82
CA LEU A 201 5.19 -16.94 -19.22
C LEU A 201 5.54 -17.20 -17.75
N ARG A 202 6.83 -17.28 -17.41
CA ARG A 202 7.28 -17.46 -16.01
C ARG A 202 6.89 -16.28 -15.13
N VAL A 203 7.00 -15.06 -15.66
CA VAL A 203 6.59 -13.82 -14.96
C VAL A 203 5.09 -13.83 -14.68
N PHE A 204 4.26 -14.19 -15.66
CA PHE A 204 2.81 -14.29 -15.45
C PHE A 204 2.42 -15.46 -14.53
N ASP A 205 3.07 -16.62 -14.65
CA ASP A 205 2.83 -17.76 -13.74
C ASP A 205 3.19 -17.40 -12.30
N GLU A 206 4.26 -16.62 -12.07
CA GLU A 206 4.60 -16.11 -10.74
C GLU A 206 3.56 -15.09 -10.23
N ALA A 207 3.17 -14.13 -11.07
CA ALA A 207 2.16 -13.15 -10.72
C ALA A 207 0.83 -13.80 -10.31
N LEU A 208 0.41 -14.85 -11.03
CA LEU A 208 -0.83 -15.59 -10.76
C LEU A 208 -0.81 -16.38 -9.45
N LYS A 209 0.37 -16.66 -8.86
CA LYS A 209 0.43 -17.22 -7.48
C LYS A 209 -0.05 -16.21 -6.44
N HIS A 210 0.12 -14.92 -6.73
CA HIS A 210 -0.31 -13.82 -5.85
C HIS A 210 -1.69 -13.28 -6.24
N PHE A 211 -2.03 -13.32 -7.53
CA PHE A 211 -3.25 -12.75 -8.11
C PHE A 211 -4.00 -13.80 -8.95
N PRO A 212 -4.51 -14.90 -8.34
CA PRO A 212 -5.04 -16.05 -9.09
C PRO A 212 -6.31 -15.74 -9.91
N ASP A 213 -7.06 -14.73 -9.51
CA ASP A 213 -8.33 -14.32 -10.11
C ASP A 213 -8.21 -13.01 -10.90
N ASP A 214 -7.04 -12.73 -11.46
CA ASP A 214 -6.81 -11.54 -12.30
C ASP A 214 -7.00 -11.83 -13.80
N ALA A 215 -7.98 -11.18 -14.42
CA ALA A 215 -8.31 -11.40 -15.83
C ALA A 215 -7.20 -10.95 -16.80
N VAL A 216 -6.48 -9.87 -16.47
CA VAL A 216 -5.43 -9.30 -17.33
C VAL A 216 -4.22 -10.23 -17.36
N LEU A 217 -3.82 -10.78 -16.20
CA LEU A 217 -2.73 -11.76 -16.13
C LEU A 217 -3.06 -13.04 -16.88
N HIS A 218 -4.30 -13.56 -16.77
CA HIS A 218 -4.72 -14.72 -17.56
C HIS A 218 -4.77 -14.42 -19.08
N PHE A 219 -5.17 -13.20 -19.47
CA PHE A 219 -5.14 -12.77 -20.86
C PHE A 219 -3.70 -12.70 -21.40
N ASN A 220 -2.81 -11.99 -20.72
CA ASN A 220 -1.42 -11.81 -21.15
C ASN A 220 -0.65 -13.14 -21.15
N ARG A 221 -0.92 -14.03 -20.18
CA ARG A 221 -0.43 -15.41 -20.20
C ARG A 221 -0.90 -16.15 -21.46
N GLY A 222 -2.16 -15.97 -21.85
CA GLY A 222 -2.72 -16.52 -23.08
C GLY A 222 -1.99 -16.01 -24.33
N VAL A 223 -1.68 -14.70 -24.38
CA VAL A 223 -0.92 -14.09 -25.47
C VAL A 223 0.48 -14.69 -25.56
N ALA A 224 1.21 -14.78 -24.44
CA ALA A 224 2.54 -15.39 -24.41
C ALA A 224 2.54 -16.83 -24.93
N LEU A 225 1.54 -17.64 -24.53
CA LEU A 225 1.39 -19.02 -24.98
C LEU A 225 1.03 -19.12 -26.46
N ASP A 226 0.24 -18.19 -26.98
CA ASP A 226 -0.17 -18.19 -28.39
C ASP A 226 1.01 -17.84 -29.31
N ILE A 227 1.86 -16.88 -28.92
CA ILE A 227 3.11 -16.55 -29.62
C ILE A 227 4.05 -17.78 -29.64
N MET A 228 4.06 -18.57 -28.57
CA MET A 228 4.81 -19.84 -28.49
C MET A 228 4.12 -21.02 -29.20
N GLU A 229 3.04 -20.79 -29.95
CA GLU A 229 2.22 -21.81 -30.64
C GLU A 229 1.60 -22.87 -29.72
N ARG A 230 1.55 -22.62 -28.40
CA ARG A 230 0.94 -23.50 -27.38
C ARG A 230 -0.57 -23.24 -27.28
N HIS A 231 -1.27 -23.37 -28.40
CA HIS A 231 -2.67 -22.95 -28.57
C HIS A 231 -3.66 -23.59 -27.59
N ASP A 232 -3.43 -24.83 -27.13
CA ASP A 232 -4.29 -25.49 -26.13
C ASP A 232 -4.26 -24.78 -24.76
N GLU A 233 -3.07 -24.33 -24.36
CA GLU A 233 -2.87 -23.65 -23.08
C GLU A 233 -3.27 -22.18 -23.17
N ALA A 234 -3.02 -21.55 -24.32
CA ALA A 234 -3.50 -20.21 -24.62
C ALA A 234 -5.04 -20.16 -24.51
N LYS A 235 -5.73 -21.11 -25.14
CA LYS A 235 -7.19 -21.27 -25.02
C LYS A 235 -7.66 -21.31 -23.57
N LYS A 236 -7.07 -22.17 -22.73
CA LYS A 236 -7.46 -22.28 -21.31
C LYS A 236 -7.26 -20.96 -20.55
N SER A 237 -6.20 -20.23 -20.89
CA SER A 237 -5.89 -18.94 -20.25
C SER A 237 -6.91 -17.86 -20.66
N TYR A 238 -7.27 -17.79 -21.95
CA TYR A 238 -8.35 -16.92 -22.41
C TYR A 238 -9.72 -17.30 -21.84
N GLU A 239 -10.03 -18.60 -21.74
CA GLU A 239 -11.26 -19.06 -21.07
C GLU A 239 -11.30 -18.67 -19.59
N ARG A 240 -10.16 -18.72 -18.89
CA ARG A 240 -10.07 -18.26 -17.50
C ARG A 240 -10.23 -16.74 -17.38
N CYS A 241 -9.61 -15.97 -18.27
CA CYS A 241 -9.82 -14.53 -18.38
C CYS A 241 -11.31 -14.20 -18.53
N LEU A 242 -12.00 -14.85 -19.48
CA LEU A 242 -13.43 -14.63 -19.73
C LEU A 242 -14.35 -15.14 -18.61
N ALA A 243 -13.92 -16.15 -17.85
CA ALA A 243 -14.65 -16.59 -16.66
C ALA A 243 -14.61 -15.53 -15.53
N ILE A 244 -13.54 -14.74 -15.47
CA ILE A 244 -13.36 -13.66 -14.49
C ILE A 244 -14.01 -12.36 -14.99
N ASN A 245 -13.71 -11.97 -16.24
CA ASN A 245 -14.26 -10.82 -16.91
C ASN A 245 -14.86 -11.21 -18.28
N PRO A 246 -16.17 -11.50 -18.35
CA PRO A 246 -16.85 -11.87 -19.59
C PRO A 246 -16.85 -10.80 -20.67
N ASP A 247 -16.55 -9.54 -20.32
CA ASP A 247 -16.57 -8.40 -21.25
C ASP A 247 -15.18 -8.07 -21.81
N TYR A 248 -14.17 -8.93 -21.58
CA TYR A 248 -12.83 -8.76 -22.13
C TYR A 248 -12.81 -9.05 -23.64
N ALA A 249 -13.08 -8.02 -24.44
CA ALA A 249 -13.25 -8.14 -25.89
C ALA A 249 -12.07 -8.84 -26.58
N ASP A 250 -10.83 -8.47 -26.27
CA ASP A 250 -9.64 -9.03 -26.91
C ASP A 250 -9.47 -10.53 -26.64
N ALA A 251 -9.87 -11.01 -25.46
CA ALA A 251 -9.87 -12.44 -25.14
C ALA A 251 -10.88 -13.22 -25.99
N HIS A 252 -12.05 -12.61 -26.28
CA HIS A 252 -13.00 -13.16 -27.24
C HIS A 252 -12.41 -13.22 -28.65
N HIS A 253 -11.72 -12.17 -29.10
CA HIS A 253 -11.07 -12.14 -30.40
C HIS A 253 -10.01 -13.23 -30.56
N ASN A 254 -9.07 -13.33 -29.60
CA ASN A 254 -7.97 -14.29 -29.68
C ASN A 254 -8.46 -15.74 -29.57
N LEU A 255 -9.46 -15.98 -28.71
CA LEU A 255 -10.08 -17.30 -28.61
C LEU A 255 -10.81 -17.69 -29.90
N ALA A 256 -11.46 -16.75 -30.58
CA ALA A 256 -12.06 -16.99 -31.88
C ALA A 256 -11.02 -17.44 -32.93
N ILE A 257 -9.86 -16.76 -33.00
CA ILE A 257 -8.76 -17.13 -33.91
C ILE A 257 -8.28 -18.56 -33.65
N ILE A 258 -8.07 -18.93 -32.38
CA ILE A 258 -7.64 -20.30 -32.01
C ILE A 258 -8.70 -21.33 -32.41
N LEU A 259 -9.99 -21.03 -32.23
CA LEU A 259 -11.08 -21.94 -32.55
C LEU A 259 -11.28 -22.11 -34.07
N ASP A 260 -11.03 -21.06 -34.86
CA ASP A 260 -11.03 -21.12 -36.32
C ASP A 260 -9.95 -22.07 -36.84
N LYS A 261 -8.71 -21.93 -36.33
CA LYS A 261 -7.59 -22.85 -36.65
C LYS A 261 -7.90 -24.31 -36.33
N ARG A 262 -8.79 -24.56 -35.37
CA ARG A 262 -9.23 -25.91 -34.94
C ARG A 262 -10.50 -26.41 -35.64
N GLY A 263 -11.13 -25.58 -36.47
CA GLY A 263 -12.40 -25.89 -37.13
C GLY A 263 -13.62 -25.91 -36.21
N ASP A 264 -13.54 -25.38 -34.99
CA ASP A 264 -14.71 -25.23 -34.10
C ASP A 264 -15.54 -24.01 -34.50
N ARG A 265 -16.35 -24.22 -35.54
CA ARG A 265 -17.21 -23.18 -36.12
C ARG A 265 -18.24 -22.62 -35.13
N ARG A 266 -18.71 -23.43 -34.17
CA ARG A 266 -19.70 -22.96 -33.18
C ARG A 266 -19.05 -22.02 -32.19
N GLY A 267 -17.89 -22.41 -31.64
CA GLY A 267 -17.11 -21.58 -30.74
C GLY A 267 -16.67 -20.27 -31.41
N LEU A 268 -16.15 -20.36 -32.64
CA LEU A 268 -15.76 -19.21 -33.45
C LEU A 268 -16.87 -18.15 -33.55
N ILE A 269 -18.07 -18.55 -34.00
CA ILE A 269 -19.19 -17.61 -34.17
C ILE A 269 -19.56 -16.98 -32.84
N ARG A 270 -19.65 -17.78 -31.76
CA ARG A 270 -19.99 -17.27 -30.43
C ARG A 270 -19.03 -16.18 -29.97
N HIS A 271 -17.72 -16.42 -30.06
CA HIS A 271 -16.72 -15.48 -29.57
C HIS A 271 -16.58 -14.25 -30.50
N LEU A 272 -16.70 -14.39 -31.82
CA LEU A 272 -16.73 -13.24 -32.74
C LEU A 272 -17.97 -12.36 -32.54
N SER A 273 -19.15 -12.96 -32.29
CA SER A 273 -20.36 -12.21 -31.98
C SER A 273 -20.21 -11.41 -30.68
N ALA A 274 -19.61 -12.02 -29.65
CA ALA A 274 -19.33 -11.33 -28.39
C ALA A 274 -18.33 -10.19 -28.57
N TYR A 275 -17.20 -10.43 -29.26
CA TYR A 275 -16.22 -9.40 -29.60
C TYR A 275 -16.86 -8.20 -30.29
N ARG A 276 -17.62 -8.44 -31.37
CA ARG A 276 -18.30 -7.36 -32.11
C ARG A 276 -19.24 -6.53 -31.24
N ARG A 277 -19.95 -7.15 -30.30
CA ARG A 277 -20.86 -6.45 -29.39
C ARG A 277 -20.11 -5.58 -28.37
N LEU A 278 -18.91 -5.99 -27.98
CA LEU A 278 -18.10 -5.29 -26.99
C LEU A 278 -17.21 -4.20 -27.60
N SER A 279 -16.95 -4.26 -28.91
CA SER A 279 -16.08 -3.33 -29.66
C SER A 279 -16.84 -2.25 -30.45
N THR A 280 -18.15 -2.15 -30.29
CA THR A 280 -19.04 -1.13 -30.91
C THR A 280 -19.49 -0.10 -29.90
#